data_AF-A0A6J3KEP8-F1
#
_entry.id   AF-A0A6J3KEP8-F1
#
_cell.length_a   1.000
_cell.length_b   1.000
_cell.length_c   1.000
_cell.angle_alpha   90.00
_cell.angle_beta   90.00
_cell.angle_gamma   90.00
#
_symmetry.space_group_name_H-M   'P 1'
#
loop_
_entity.id
_entity.type
_entity.pdbx_description
1 polymer ?
#
loop_
_entity_poly.entity_id
_entity_poly.type
_entity_poly.pdbx_seq_one_letter_code
_entity_poly.pdbx_strand_id
1 'polypeptide(L)'
;MTDQQKSAMGEVVLEMSDTNGEPIRPKSQNITPVVEEHRIDIESELPDDDKSTQTKRKMTDYANLVERTRNVFLSGKTRPLEWRLKQLKQAQLMMKECEQEIASALASDLHKSKFESLTTEVIFTEGEIKDLLTHLKEWSADEKPPKAIVNILDKVEIKKDPFGVVLVIGPWNYPFQLCVVPLMGAIAAGNCVILKPSEISSATSKVLAKIIPKYLDQECIHVVLGGVPETTELLKHRFDYIFYTGSTTVGKIIRDAANKFLTPVTLELGGKSPVYIDNTANLEVSVKRILWGKCVNGGQTCIAPDYVLCTEEIQNKFIKKAKEVLKEWYGDNPKESPDLTRIINEQHYKRLVKYLNNGKVALGGDCDSNEKYISPTILVDVKPTDPVMQDEIFGPILPFVNINNAYEAINFINSREKPLSLYIFSTEEKTVSIFLENTSSGSVCVNDVIMHVAVDTLPFGGVGNSGMGAYHGRYTYDTFVHKKGCLIKNFNKLGETLASCRYPPYSDKKLTFIEFLLAKRPDIPGIKYVPHLLAFGLGILVTYGISTALKVQEENY
;
A
#
# COMPACT_ATOMS: atom_id res chain seq x y z
N MET A 1 -48.75 23.56 -27.80
CA MET A 1 -49.71 23.32 -26.70
C MET A 1 -50.42 22.00 -27.00
N THR A 2 -50.12 21.02 -26.15
CA THR A 2 -50.87 19.80 -25.77
C THR A 2 -51.31 18.78 -26.83
N ASP A 3 -50.69 17.61 -26.67
CA ASP A 3 -51.06 16.26 -27.11
C ASP A 3 -52.45 15.79 -26.66
N GLN A 4 -53.04 14.88 -27.44
CA GLN A 4 -54.06 13.94 -26.98
C GLN A 4 -54.02 12.59 -27.75
N GLN A 5 -53.79 11.52 -26.97
CA GLN A 5 -54.45 10.21 -26.94
C GLN A 5 -54.70 9.36 -28.21
N LYS A 6 -54.01 8.19 -28.21
CA LYS A 6 -54.47 6.78 -28.39
C LYS A 6 -55.76 6.50 -29.21
N SER A 7 -55.63 5.59 -30.20
CA SER A 7 -56.14 4.18 -30.16
C SER A 7 -56.59 3.65 -31.54
N ALA A 8 -56.46 2.31 -31.70
CA ALA A 8 -57.19 1.40 -32.62
C ALA A 8 -56.84 1.44 -34.12
N MET A 9 -56.99 0.38 -34.93
CA MET A 9 -57.02 -1.09 -34.87
C MET A 9 -57.30 -1.56 -36.33
N GLY A 10 -56.92 -2.80 -36.68
CA GLY A 10 -57.47 -3.57 -37.82
C GLY A 10 -56.55 -3.67 -39.05
N GLU A 11 -56.40 -4.77 -39.78
CA GLU A 11 -57.01 -6.13 -39.83
C GLU A 11 -55.97 -7.05 -40.53
N VAL A 12 -55.68 -8.27 -40.04
CA VAL A 12 -56.19 -9.62 -40.44
C VAL A 12 -55.94 -9.96 -41.94
N VAL A 13 -55.25 -11.07 -42.27
CA VAL A 13 -55.88 -12.33 -42.77
C VAL A 13 -54.80 -13.44 -43.05
N LEU A 14 -55.05 -14.66 -42.51
CA LEU A 14 -54.88 -16.07 -43.00
C LEU A 14 -53.54 -16.51 -43.68
N GLU A 15 -52.99 -17.75 -43.65
CA GLU A 15 -53.39 -19.10 -43.22
C GLU A 15 -52.16 -20.07 -43.31
N MET A 16 -52.21 -21.16 -42.54
CA MET A 16 -51.73 -22.55 -42.80
C MET A 16 -50.25 -22.95 -43.05
N SER A 17 -49.88 -23.98 -42.26
CA SER A 17 -49.19 -25.25 -42.61
C SER A 17 -47.69 -25.42 -42.37
N ASP A 18 -47.39 -26.51 -41.65
CA ASP A 18 -46.09 -27.18 -41.50
C ASP A 18 -45.47 -27.55 -42.86
N THR A 19 -44.14 -27.47 -42.99
CA THR A 19 -43.30 -28.55 -43.56
C THR A 19 -41.80 -28.25 -43.43
N ASN A 20 -41.05 -29.35 -43.26
CA ASN A 20 -39.61 -29.49 -43.15
C ASN A 20 -38.77 -28.82 -44.26
N GLY A 21 -37.52 -28.45 -43.91
CA GLY A 21 -36.42 -28.38 -44.88
C GLY A 21 -35.34 -27.37 -44.52
N GLU A 22 -34.14 -27.85 -44.17
CA GLU A 22 -32.93 -27.03 -43.99
C GLU A 22 -32.59 -26.18 -45.24
N PRO A 23 -31.85 -25.07 -45.06
CA PRO A 23 -30.84 -24.71 -46.05
C PRO A 23 -29.48 -24.29 -45.47
N ILE A 24 -28.45 -25.05 -45.86
CA ILE A 24 -27.21 -24.65 -46.56
C ILE A 24 -26.53 -23.33 -46.12
N ARG A 25 -25.34 -23.48 -45.48
CA ARG A 25 -24.34 -22.43 -45.25
C ARG A 25 -23.51 -22.10 -46.49
N PRO A 26 -23.03 -20.84 -46.65
CA PRO A 26 -21.83 -20.54 -47.41
C PRO A 26 -20.59 -20.29 -46.52
N LYS A 27 -19.44 -20.59 -47.12
CA LYS A 27 -18.09 -20.74 -46.58
C LYS A 27 -17.44 -19.41 -46.15
N SER A 28 -16.61 -19.46 -45.11
CA SER A 28 -15.50 -18.50 -44.89
C SER A 28 -14.19 -19.26 -44.64
N GLN A 29 -13.11 -18.68 -45.16
CA GLN A 29 -11.79 -19.29 -45.36
C GLN A 29 -10.99 -19.39 -44.06
N ASN A 30 -10.28 -20.52 -43.91
CA ASN A 30 -9.34 -20.81 -42.83
C ASN A 30 -8.05 -20.00 -43.00
N ILE A 31 -7.67 -19.26 -41.96
CA ILE A 31 -6.29 -18.83 -41.70
C ILE A 31 -5.98 -19.18 -40.25
N THR A 32 -5.16 -20.22 -40.06
CA THR A 32 -4.64 -20.66 -38.76
C THR A 32 -3.45 -19.79 -38.36
N PRO A 33 -3.35 -19.27 -37.13
CA PRO A 33 -2.09 -18.79 -36.61
C PRO A 33 -1.28 -19.96 -36.07
N VAL A 34 -0.07 -20.12 -36.58
CA VAL A 34 0.97 -21.02 -36.04
C VAL A 34 1.47 -20.40 -34.74
N VAL A 35 1.29 -21.11 -33.62
CA VAL A 35 1.97 -20.82 -32.35
C VAL A 35 3.04 -21.89 -32.20
N GLU A 36 4.31 -21.48 -32.29
CA GLU A 36 5.45 -22.36 -31.94
C GLU A 36 5.45 -22.57 -30.42
N GLU A 37 5.04 -23.76 -29.98
CA GLU A 37 5.32 -24.27 -28.65
C GLU A 37 6.80 -24.68 -28.57
N HIS A 38 7.65 -23.81 -28.00
CA HIS A 38 8.91 -24.26 -27.43
C HIS A 38 8.67 -24.67 -25.96
N ARG A 39 8.30 -25.94 -25.77
CA ARG A 39 8.39 -26.63 -24.48
C ARG A 39 9.86 -27.01 -24.26
N ILE A 40 10.45 -26.52 -23.18
CA ILE A 40 11.73 -26.99 -22.67
C ILE A 40 11.41 -28.14 -21.73
N ASP A 41 11.81 -29.35 -22.09
CA ASP A 41 11.74 -30.52 -21.21
C ASP A 41 12.68 -30.30 -20.01
N ILE A 42 12.11 -30.33 -18.80
CA ILE A 42 12.86 -30.31 -17.54
C ILE A 42 12.81 -31.74 -17.00
N GLU A 43 13.92 -32.47 -17.13
CA GLU A 43 14.14 -33.69 -16.36
C GLU A 43 14.23 -33.34 -14.87
N SER A 44 13.35 -33.99 -14.10
CA SER A 44 13.25 -33.86 -12.65
C SER A 44 14.13 -34.91 -11.97
N GLU A 45 15.19 -34.48 -11.31
CA GLU A 45 15.81 -35.24 -10.22
C GLU A 45 16.00 -34.30 -9.02
N LEU A 46 15.18 -34.48 -7.99
CA LEU A 46 15.40 -33.96 -6.65
C LEU A 46 15.91 -35.13 -5.80
N PRO A 47 17.04 -35.01 -5.07
CA PRO A 47 17.47 -36.06 -4.15
C PRO A 47 16.62 -36.01 -2.88
N ASP A 48 16.11 -37.18 -2.48
CA ASP A 48 15.74 -37.50 -1.10
C ASP A 48 17.01 -37.42 -0.22
N ASP A 49 16.93 -36.75 0.93
CA ASP A 49 18.00 -36.78 1.93
C ASP A 49 17.43 -37.02 3.34
N ASP A 50 17.48 -38.29 3.78
CA ASP A 50 17.56 -38.67 5.18
C ASP A 50 19.03 -39.00 5.52
N LYS A 51 19.53 -38.30 6.54
CA LYS A 51 20.73 -38.55 7.39
C LYS A 51 22.14 -38.54 6.79
N SER A 52 22.89 -37.61 7.39
CA SER A 52 24.32 -37.71 7.78
C SER A 52 25.38 -37.37 6.72
N THR A 53 25.41 -36.11 6.29
CA THR A 53 26.68 -35.50 5.84
C THR A 53 26.69 -34.01 6.16
N GLN A 54 27.64 -33.57 7.00
CA GLN A 54 27.97 -32.15 7.19
C GLN A 54 28.61 -31.62 5.89
N THR A 55 27.80 -31.32 4.89
CA THR A 55 28.25 -30.58 3.71
C THR A 55 28.33 -29.11 4.10
N LYS A 56 29.54 -28.52 4.06
CA LYS A 56 29.75 -27.07 4.19
C LYS A 56 28.76 -26.34 3.28
N ARG A 57 27.72 -25.75 3.85
CA ARG A 57 26.76 -24.90 3.15
C ARG A 57 27.57 -23.80 2.47
N LYS A 58 27.65 -23.82 1.14
CA LYS A 58 28.36 -22.79 0.36
C LYS A 58 27.68 -21.46 0.69
N MET A 59 28.36 -20.60 1.45
CA MET A 59 27.81 -19.30 1.83
C MET A 59 27.48 -18.55 0.55
N THR A 60 26.25 -18.04 0.46
CA THR A 60 25.85 -17.19 -0.66
C THR A 60 26.76 -15.98 -0.70
N ASP A 61 27.40 -15.74 -1.84
CA ASP A 61 28.23 -14.56 -2.04
C ASP A 61 27.33 -13.33 -2.27
N TYR A 62 26.93 -12.68 -1.18
CA TYR A 62 26.07 -11.50 -1.22
C TYR A 62 26.73 -10.31 -1.89
N ALA A 63 28.06 -10.20 -1.84
CA ALA A 63 28.79 -9.14 -2.54
C ALA A 63 28.59 -9.27 -4.05
N ASN A 64 28.85 -10.47 -4.59
CA ASN A 64 28.67 -10.74 -6.01
C ASN A 64 27.19 -10.68 -6.43
N LEU A 65 26.24 -11.06 -5.57
CA LEU A 65 24.81 -10.87 -5.85
C LEU A 65 24.47 -9.39 -6.04
N VAL A 66 24.81 -8.54 -5.06
CA VAL A 66 24.50 -7.10 -5.11
C VAL A 66 25.21 -6.42 -6.28
N GLU A 67 26.46 -6.79 -6.55
CA GLU A 67 27.25 -6.24 -7.66
C GLU A 67 26.65 -6.59 -9.03
N ARG A 68 26.29 -7.86 -9.26
CA ARG A 68 25.66 -8.27 -10.53
C ARG A 68 24.32 -7.57 -10.75
N THR A 69 23.47 -7.50 -9.72
CA THR A 69 22.20 -6.77 -9.77
C THR A 69 22.41 -5.29 -10.09
N ARG A 70 23.44 -4.67 -9.51
CA ARG A 70 23.81 -3.28 -9.79
C ARG A 70 24.28 -3.09 -11.23
N ASN A 71 25.08 -4.01 -11.77
CA ASN A 71 25.53 -3.96 -13.16
C ASN A 71 24.36 -4.06 -14.16
N VAL A 72 23.37 -4.91 -13.85
CA VAL A 72 22.13 -5.00 -14.64
C VAL A 72 21.35 -3.69 -14.58
N PHE A 73 21.19 -3.07 -13.41
CA PHE A 73 20.58 -1.74 -13.32
C PHE A 73 21.33 -0.68 -14.17
N LEU A 74 22.66 -0.65 -14.06
CA LEU A 74 23.51 0.31 -14.78
C LEU A 74 23.48 0.14 -16.31
N SER A 75 23.17 -1.06 -16.81
CA SER A 75 22.92 -1.29 -18.25
C SER A 75 21.71 -0.53 -18.79
N GLY A 76 20.82 -0.07 -17.91
CA GLY A 76 19.58 0.62 -18.26
C GLY A 76 18.40 -0.30 -18.57
N LYS A 77 18.54 -1.62 -18.40
CA LYS A 77 17.50 -2.63 -18.69
C LYS A 77 16.11 -2.30 -18.09
N THR A 78 16.08 -1.74 -16.88
CA THR A 78 14.84 -1.41 -16.15
C THR A 78 14.26 -0.04 -16.47
N ARG A 79 14.96 0.80 -17.25
CA ARG A 79 14.53 2.18 -17.55
C ARG A 79 13.29 2.25 -18.44
N PRO A 80 13.15 1.47 -19.53
CA PRO A 80 11.99 1.54 -20.41
C PRO A 80 10.69 1.24 -19.68
N LEU A 81 9.65 2.03 -19.95
CA LEU A 81 8.33 1.85 -19.34
C LEU A 81 7.73 0.48 -19.71
N GLU A 82 8.04 -0.02 -20.91
CA GLU A 82 7.59 -1.30 -21.44
C GLU A 82 8.09 -2.47 -20.58
N TRP A 83 9.35 -2.42 -20.12
CA TRP A 83 9.90 -3.44 -19.23
C TRP A 83 9.12 -3.46 -17.91
N ARG A 84 8.88 -2.29 -17.31
CA ARG A 84 8.18 -2.16 -16.02
C ARG A 84 6.75 -2.69 -16.11
N LEU A 85 6.01 -2.27 -17.14
CA LEU A 85 4.65 -2.75 -17.41
C LEU A 85 4.61 -4.26 -17.65
N LYS A 86 5.61 -4.83 -18.33
CA LYS A 86 5.72 -6.28 -18.52
C LYS A 86 5.86 -7.01 -17.19
N GLN A 87 6.76 -6.56 -16.31
CA GLN A 87 6.95 -7.18 -15.00
C GLN A 87 5.66 -7.14 -14.15
N LEU A 88 4.97 -6.01 -14.11
CA LEU A 88 3.71 -5.88 -13.37
C LEU A 88 2.61 -6.82 -13.90
N LYS A 89 2.50 -6.97 -15.23
CA LYS A 89 1.56 -7.94 -15.84
C LYS A 89 1.94 -9.39 -15.52
N GLN A 90 3.23 -9.71 -15.49
CA GLN A 90 3.70 -11.04 -15.09
C GLN A 90 3.42 -11.32 -13.60
N ALA A 91 3.48 -10.30 -12.73
CA ALA A 91 3.08 -10.46 -11.34
C ALA A 91 1.58 -10.75 -11.17
N GLN A 92 0.70 -10.14 -11.98
CA GLN A 92 -0.73 -10.51 -12.00
C GLN A 92 -0.92 -11.96 -12.44
N LEU A 93 -0.18 -12.42 -13.46
CA LEU A 93 -0.24 -13.81 -13.91
C LEU A 93 0.27 -14.76 -12.81
N MET A 94 1.38 -14.42 -12.15
CA MET A 94 1.95 -15.17 -11.04
C MET A 94 0.93 -15.40 -9.92
N MET A 95 0.25 -14.35 -9.46
CA MET A 95 -0.76 -14.47 -8.39
C MET A 95 -1.94 -15.33 -8.81
N LYS A 96 -2.42 -15.14 -10.04
CA LYS A 96 -3.54 -15.92 -10.59
C LYS A 96 -3.22 -17.41 -10.71
N GLU A 97 -2.07 -17.75 -11.28
CA GLU A 97 -1.68 -19.15 -11.52
C GLU A 97 -1.21 -19.86 -10.25
N CYS A 98 -0.64 -19.12 -9.30
CA CYS A 98 -0.11 -19.68 -8.04
C CYS A 98 -1.03 -19.45 -6.84
N GLU A 99 -2.28 -18.99 -7.01
CA GLU A 99 -3.21 -18.64 -5.92
C GLU A 99 -3.31 -19.75 -4.87
N GLN A 100 -3.51 -20.99 -5.32
CA GLN A 100 -3.67 -22.14 -4.43
C GLN A 100 -2.37 -22.45 -3.68
N GLU A 101 -1.21 -22.32 -4.32
CA GLU A 101 0.08 -22.54 -3.66
C GLU A 101 0.35 -21.47 -2.59
N ILE A 102 0.01 -20.22 -2.88
CA ILE A 102 0.10 -19.09 -1.95
C ILE A 102 -0.84 -19.31 -0.75
N ALA A 103 -2.12 -19.58 -0.99
CA ALA A 103 -3.11 -19.80 0.06
C ALA A 103 -2.73 -21.00 0.95
N SER A 104 -2.20 -22.08 0.36
CA SER A 104 -1.77 -23.27 1.12
C SER A 104 -0.57 -22.98 2.02
N ALA A 105 0.37 -22.16 1.56
CA ALA A 105 1.50 -21.72 2.37
C ALA A 105 1.07 -20.83 3.54
N LEU A 106 0.15 -19.89 3.29
CA LEU A 106 -0.44 -19.04 4.34
C LEU A 106 -1.21 -19.85 5.38
N ALA A 107 -1.97 -20.85 4.95
CA ALA A 107 -2.64 -21.79 5.84
C ALA A 107 -1.62 -22.60 6.67
N SER A 108 -0.50 -23.01 6.08
CA SER A 108 0.56 -23.73 6.79
C SER A 108 1.27 -22.87 7.85
N ASP A 109 1.57 -21.61 7.53
CA ASP A 109 2.32 -20.72 8.43
C ASP A 109 1.42 -20.15 9.54
N LEU A 110 0.20 -19.75 9.21
CA LEU A 110 -0.67 -18.94 10.09
C LEU A 110 -2.02 -19.61 10.42
N HIS A 111 -2.32 -20.77 9.83
CA HIS A 111 -3.67 -21.36 9.89
C HIS A 111 -4.74 -20.41 9.33
N LYS A 112 -4.37 -19.60 8.34
CA LYS A 112 -5.25 -18.62 7.72
C LYS A 112 -6.25 -19.33 6.80
N SER A 113 -7.53 -19.01 6.91
CA SER A 113 -8.56 -19.57 6.03
C SER A 113 -8.34 -19.11 4.58
N LYS A 114 -8.93 -19.81 3.62
CA LYS A 114 -8.85 -19.40 2.20
C LYS A 114 -9.41 -17.98 2.03
N PHE A 115 -10.55 -17.68 2.65
CA PHE A 115 -11.17 -16.36 2.53
C PHE A 115 -10.25 -15.25 3.04
N GLU A 116 -9.69 -15.41 4.25
CA GLU A 116 -8.81 -14.39 4.82
C GLU A 116 -7.49 -14.28 4.03
N SER A 117 -6.92 -15.41 3.58
CA SER A 117 -5.70 -15.42 2.76
C SER A 117 -5.87 -14.64 1.46
N LEU A 118 -6.97 -14.86 0.75
CA LEU A 118 -7.22 -14.18 -0.51
C LEU A 118 -7.53 -12.70 -0.31
N THR A 119 -8.42 -12.37 0.62
CA THR A 119 -8.87 -10.98 0.81
C THR A 119 -7.78 -10.08 1.39
N THR A 120 -7.01 -10.57 2.36
CA THR A 120 -5.99 -9.75 3.05
C THR A 120 -4.62 -9.77 2.39
N GLU A 121 -4.35 -10.72 1.49
CA GLU A 121 -3.03 -10.82 0.85
C GLU A 121 -3.04 -10.82 -0.67
N VAL A 122 -3.87 -11.64 -1.32
CA VAL A 122 -3.81 -11.79 -2.79
C VAL A 122 -4.59 -10.69 -3.50
N ILE A 123 -5.89 -10.59 -3.24
CA ILE A 123 -6.81 -9.64 -3.90
C ILE A 123 -6.40 -8.20 -3.61
N PHE A 124 -5.98 -7.92 -2.37
CA PHE A 124 -5.44 -6.61 -1.99
C PHE A 124 -4.20 -6.24 -2.83
N THR A 125 -3.24 -7.17 -2.95
CA THR A 125 -2.01 -6.96 -3.75
C THR A 125 -2.32 -6.83 -5.24
N GLU A 126 -3.28 -7.58 -5.76
CA GLU A 126 -3.76 -7.44 -7.14
C GLU A 126 -4.34 -6.05 -7.42
N GLY A 127 -5.08 -5.49 -6.45
CA GLY A 127 -5.58 -4.11 -6.49
C GLY A 127 -4.44 -3.09 -6.63
N GLU A 128 -3.43 -3.18 -5.78
CA GLU A 128 -2.24 -2.30 -5.82
C GLU A 128 -1.49 -2.38 -7.16
N ILE A 129 -1.31 -3.60 -7.69
CA ILE A 129 -0.62 -3.79 -8.98
C ILE A 129 -1.47 -3.26 -10.14
N LYS A 130 -2.80 -3.44 -10.07
CA LYS A 130 -3.71 -2.89 -11.07
C LYS A 130 -3.67 -1.35 -11.07
N ASP A 131 -3.61 -0.74 -9.89
CA ASP A 131 -3.49 0.72 -9.76
C ASP A 131 -2.17 1.23 -10.37
N LEU A 132 -1.05 0.57 -10.04
CA LEU A 132 0.24 0.82 -10.69
C LEU A 132 0.14 0.70 -12.21
N LEU A 133 -0.41 -0.40 -12.74
CA LEU A 133 -0.55 -0.60 -14.19
C LEU A 133 -1.39 0.49 -14.87
N THR A 134 -2.44 0.96 -14.19
CA THR A 134 -3.35 1.97 -14.70
C THR A 134 -2.66 3.33 -14.82
N HIS A 135 -1.87 3.71 -13.81
CA HIS A 135 -1.35 5.06 -13.68
C HIS A 135 0.15 5.20 -13.98
N LEU A 136 0.92 4.12 -14.15
CA LEU A 136 2.38 4.19 -14.24
C LEU A 136 2.89 5.12 -15.36
N LYS A 137 2.19 5.18 -16.49
CA LYS A 137 2.56 6.10 -17.59
C LYS A 137 2.47 7.57 -17.16
N GLU A 138 1.43 7.92 -16.43
CA GLU A 138 1.26 9.28 -15.87
C GLU A 138 2.29 9.52 -14.76
N TRP A 139 2.39 8.59 -13.81
CA TRP A 139 3.27 8.74 -12.66
C TRP A 139 4.74 8.77 -13.03
N SER A 140 5.16 8.13 -14.13
CA SER A 140 6.54 8.19 -14.62
C SER A 140 6.87 9.38 -15.53
N ALA A 141 5.86 10.16 -15.94
CA ALA A 141 6.09 11.34 -16.76
C ALA A 141 6.80 12.46 -15.97
N ASP A 142 7.58 13.26 -16.70
CA ASP A 142 8.23 14.46 -16.18
C ASP A 142 7.18 15.45 -15.65
N GLU A 143 7.42 16.00 -14.45
CA GLU A 143 6.57 17.06 -13.91
C GLU A 143 7.09 18.42 -14.34
N LYS A 144 6.18 19.35 -14.63
CA LYS A 144 6.49 20.72 -15.05
C LYS A 144 6.00 21.70 -13.97
N PRO A 145 6.82 22.00 -12.95
CA PRO A 145 6.41 22.90 -11.89
C PRO A 145 6.24 24.34 -12.41
N PRO A 146 5.49 25.19 -11.68
CA PRO A 146 5.36 26.61 -12.00
C PRO A 146 6.73 27.30 -12.08
N LYS A 147 6.85 28.27 -13.00
CA LYS A 147 8.08 29.05 -13.20
C LYS A 147 7.95 30.44 -12.58
N ALA A 148 9.00 30.89 -11.91
CA ALA A 148 9.16 32.30 -11.57
C ALA A 148 9.54 33.13 -12.81
N ILE A 149 9.30 34.45 -12.77
CA ILE A 149 9.62 35.36 -13.90
C ILE A 149 11.09 35.25 -14.31
N VAL A 150 12.00 35.17 -13.35
CA VAL A 150 13.45 34.99 -13.59
C VAL A 150 13.79 33.76 -14.45
N ASN A 151 12.91 32.75 -14.49
CA ASN A 151 13.10 31.51 -15.24
C ASN A 151 12.02 31.29 -16.30
N ILE A 152 11.26 32.33 -16.71
CA ILE A 152 10.07 32.17 -17.56
C ILE A 152 10.41 31.59 -18.95
N LEU A 153 11.59 31.93 -19.47
CA LEU A 153 12.12 31.44 -20.75
C LEU A 153 12.87 30.11 -20.62
N ASP A 154 13.11 29.64 -19.40
CA ASP A 154 13.85 28.41 -19.14
C ASP A 154 12.92 27.21 -19.07
N LYS A 155 13.47 26.02 -19.29
CA LYS A 155 12.75 24.78 -19.10
C LYS A 155 13.01 24.28 -17.67
N VAL A 156 11.93 24.19 -16.88
CA VAL A 156 11.95 23.73 -15.48
C VAL A 156 11.16 22.43 -15.42
N GLU A 157 11.82 21.35 -15.01
CA GLU A 157 11.24 20.01 -14.96
C GLU A 157 11.67 19.27 -13.70
N ILE A 158 10.85 18.31 -13.27
CA ILE A 158 11.22 17.32 -12.27
C ILE A 158 11.21 15.96 -12.96
N LYS A 159 12.39 15.37 -13.08
CA LYS A 159 12.62 14.01 -13.58
C LYS A 159 12.40 13.02 -12.45
N LYS A 160 11.87 11.83 -12.77
CA LYS A 160 11.64 10.75 -11.80
C LYS A 160 12.58 9.60 -12.09
N ASP A 161 13.73 9.64 -11.42
CA ASP A 161 14.76 8.62 -11.61
C ASP A 161 14.57 7.48 -10.60
N PRO A 162 14.70 6.20 -11.01
CA PRO A 162 14.83 5.11 -10.03
C PRO A 162 16.09 5.32 -9.16
N PHE A 163 16.04 4.86 -7.92
CA PHE A 163 17.20 4.88 -7.01
C PHE A 163 18.32 3.96 -7.49
N GLY A 164 18.01 2.72 -7.86
CA GLY A 164 19.01 1.73 -8.25
C GLY A 164 18.66 0.31 -7.83
N VAL A 165 19.47 -0.25 -6.92
CA VAL A 165 19.23 -1.56 -6.29
C VAL A 165 18.54 -1.33 -4.94
N VAL A 166 17.32 -1.82 -4.84
CA VAL A 166 16.47 -1.72 -3.65
C VAL A 166 16.51 -3.03 -2.87
N LEU A 167 16.60 -2.94 -1.55
CA LEU A 167 16.39 -4.07 -0.64
C LEU A 167 14.98 -3.97 -0.04
N VAL A 168 14.16 -5.00 -0.21
CA VAL A 168 12.86 -5.12 0.45
C VAL A 168 12.96 -6.25 1.48
N ILE A 169 12.70 -5.95 2.75
CA ILE A 169 12.70 -6.93 3.85
C ILE A 169 11.27 -7.06 4.37
N GLY A 170 10.65 -8.21 4.09
CA GLY A 170 9.26 -8.49 4.45
C GLY A 170 9.11 -9.16 5.82
N PRO A 171 8.00 -8.91 6.54
CA PRO A 171 7.69 -9.53 7.82
C PRO A 171 6.96 -10.87 7.61
N TRP A 172 6.52 -11.48 8.70
CA TRP A 172 5.92 -12.82 8.70
C TRP A 172 4.38 -12.82 8.78
N ASN A 173 3.75 -11.74 9.20
CA ASN A 173 2.35 -11.74 9.58
C ASN A 173 1.36 -11.62 8.40
N TYR A 174 1.74 -10.87 7.36
CA TYR A 174 1.11 -10.95 6.03
C TYR A 174 2.23 -11.16 5.00
N PRO A 175 2.82 -12.37 5.01
CA PRO A 175 4.13 -12.63 4.44
C PRO A 175 4.15 -12.55 2.91
N PHE A 176 2.99 -12.60 2.26
CA PHE A 176 2.89 -12.40 0.82
C PHE A 176 2.75 -10.90 0.49
N GLN A 177 1.71 -10.24 0.97
CA GLN A 177 1.42 -8.85 0.54
C GLN A 177 2.50 -7.85 0.94
N LEU A 178 3.04 -7.97 2.17
CA LEU A 178 4.08 -7.08 2.67
C LEU A 178 5.45 -7.32 2.03
N CYS A 179 5.61 -8.40 1.26
CA CYS A 179 6.74 -8.60 0.36
C CYS A 179 6.44 -8.03 -1.04
N VAL A 180 5.27 -8.37 -1.59
CA VAL A 180 4.97 -8.17 -3.01
C VAL A 180 4.59 -6.73 -3.33
N VAL A 181 3.80 -6.05 -2.49
CA VAL A 181 3.42 -4.65 -2.73
C VAL A 181 4.65 -3.72 -2.86
N PRO A 182 5.58 -3.66 -1.88
CA PRO A 182 6.79 -2.83 -2.02
C PRO A 182 7.72 -3.30 -3.15
N LEU A 183 7.80 -4.62 -3.40
CA LEU A 183 8.55 -5.15 -4.55
C LEU A 183 8.01 -4.59 -5.88
N MET A 184 6.69 -4.63 -6.07
CA MET A 184 6.03 -4.15 -7.29
C MET A 184 6.18 -2.64 -7.48
N GLY A 185 6.09 -1.87 -6.39
CA GLY A 185 6.36 -0.43 -6.43
C GLY A 185 7.78 -0.10 -6.85
N ALA A 186 8.77 -0.80 -6.31
CA ALA A 186 10.17 -0.62 -6.67
C ALA A 186 10.44 -0.96 -8.15
N ILE A 187 9.81 -2.03 -8.66
CA ILE A 187 9.85 -2.41 -10.09
C ILE A 187 9.18 -1.34 -10.95
N ALA A 188 8.01 -0.85 -10.54
CA ALA A 188 7.27 0.21 -11.26
C ALA A 188 8.09 1.51 -11.34
N ALA A 189 8.81 1.86 -10.27
CA ALA A 189 9.75 2.97 -10.26
C ALA A 189 10.99 2.75 -11.16
N GLY A 190 11.27 1.51 -11.58
CA GLY A 190 12.37 1.14 -12.48
C GLY A 190 13.64 0.66 -11.78
N ASN A 191 13.52 0.17 -10.54
CA ASN A 191 14.63 -0.34 -9.76
C ASN A 191 14.87 -1.84 -10.02
N CYS A 192 16.10 -2.30 -9.75
CA CYS A 192 16.35 -3.72 -9.47
C CYS A 192 16.09 -3.99 -7.99
N VAL A 193 15.68 -5.20 -7.63
CA VAL A 193 15.21 -5.51 -6.27
C VAL A 193 15.81 -6.81 -5.75
N ILE A 194 16.29 -6.77 -4.51
CA ILE A 194 16.59 -7.95 -3.72
C ILE A 194 15.51 -8.03 -2.63
N LEU A 195 14.69 -9.07 -2.69
CA LEU A 195 13.65 -9.37 -1.72
C LEU A 195 14.19 -10.34 -0.66
N LYS A 196 14.02 -10.00 0.61
CA LYS A 196 14.31 -10.87 1.76
C LYS A 196 13.00 -11.13 2.53
N PRO A 197 12.28 -12.22 2.23
CA PRO A 197 11.09 -12.59 3.00
C PRO A 197 11.48 -13.11 4.39
N SER A 198 10.56 -13.07 5.34
CA SER A 198 10.82 -13.57 6.70
C SER A 198 10.96 -15.10 6.73
N GLU A 199 11.96 -15.57 7.45
CA GLU A 199 12.19 -16.97 7.76
C GLU A 199 11.13 -17.59 8.69
N ILE A 200 10.39 -16.74 9.41
CA ILE A 200 9.36 -17.18 10.37
C ILE A 200 8.15 -17.76 9.63
N SER A 201 7.75 -17.16 8.51
CA SER A 201 6.72 -17.70 7.60
C SER A 201 7.40 -18.55 6.52
N SER A 202 7.88 -19.71 6.97
CA SER A 202 8.80 -20.55 6.20
C SER A 202 8.18 -21.17 4.96
N ALA A 203 6.88 -21.49 4.97
CA ALA A 203 6.20 -22.02 3.80
C ALA A 203 6.05 -20.93 2.74
N THR A 204 5.60 -19.74 3.16
CA THR A 204 5.36 -18.61 2.25
C THR A 204 6.66 -18.08 1.65
N SER A 205 7.73 -17.97 2.44
CA SER A 205 9.04 -17.54 1.92
C SER A 205 9.60 -18.51 0.88
N LYS A 206 9.44 -19.83 1.07
CA LYS A 206 9.81 -20.84 0.05
C LYS A 206 8.97 -20.71 -1.21
N VAL A 207 7.65 -20.49 -1.09
CA VAL A 207 6.77 -20.24 -2.24
C VAL A 207 7.24 -19.01 -3.00
N LEU A 208 7.48 -17.87 -2.33
CA LEU A 208 8.00 -16.66 -2.98
C LEU A 208 9.32 -16.92 -3.74
N ALA A 209 10.28 -17.61 -3.12
CA ALA A 209 11.54 -17.96 -3.76
C ALA A 209 11.38 -18.90 -4.97
N LYS A 210 10.36 -19.76 -4.96
CA LYS A 210 10.04 -20.69 -6.06
C LYS A 210 9.31 -19.99 -7.21
N ILE A 211 8.35 -19.12 -6.93
CA ILE A 211 7.46 -18.56 -7.96
C ILE A 211 8.02 -17.29 -8.59
N ILE A 212 8.65 -16.39 -7.82
CA ILE A 212 9.13 -15.10 -8.35
C ILE A 212 10.05 -15.29 -9.57
N PRO A 213 11.07 -16.16 -9.56
CA PRO A 213 11.97 -16.35 -10.69
C PRO A 213 11.31 -16.92 -11.95
N LYS A 214 10.13 -17.55 -11.84
CA LYS A 214 9.41 -18.11 -12.99
C LYS A 214 8.71 -17.04 -13.82
N TYR A 215 8.33 -15.92 -13.21
CA TYR A 215 7.53 -14.87 -13.84
C TYR A 215 8.30 -13.56 -14.02
N LEU A 216 9.20 -13.24 -13.09
CA LEU A 216 9.93 -11.98 -13.07
C LEU A 216 11.36 -12.13 -13.59
N ASP A 217 11.93 -11.00 -14.02
CA ASP A 217 13.29 -10.91 -14.57
C ASP A 217 14.35 -11.33 -13.55
N GLN A 218 14.94 -12.52 -13.74
CA GLN A 218 15.91 -13.12 -12.82
C GLN A 218 17.25 -12.38 -12.74
N GLU A 219 17.54 -11.47 -13.67
CA GLU A 219 18.76 -10.65 -13.59
C GLU A 219 18.54 -9.45 -12.67
N CYS A 220 17.32 -8.90 -12.64
CA CYS A 220 16.96 -7.71 -11.87
C CYS A 220 16.38 -8.02 -10.49
N ILE A 221 15.68 -9.16 -10.35
CA ILE A 221 14.85 -9.48 -9.19
C ILE A 221 15.33 -10.78 -8.56
N HIS A 222 15.76 -10.69 -7.30
CA HIS A 222 16.33 -11.82 -6.56
C HIS A 222 15.59 -12.04 -5.25
N VAL A 223 15.42 -13.30 -4.84
CA VAL A 223 14.87 -13.66 -3.54
C VAL A 223 15.97 -14.29 -2.69
N VAL A 224 16.23 -13.71 -1.52
CA VAL A 224 17.22 -14.18 -0.56
C VAL A 224 16.52 -14.71 0.67
N LEU A 225 16.55 -16.03 0.84
CA LEU A 225 16.10 -16.70 2.06
C LEU A 225 17.19 -16.66 3.14
N GLY A 226 16.77 -16.69 4.40
CA GLY A 226 17.68 -16.72 5.55
C GLY A 226 17.10 -15.92 6.72
N GLY A 227 17.73 -16.01 7.87
CA GLY A 227 17.31 -15.28 9.08
C GLY A 227 18.19 -14.08 9.38
N VAL A 228 18.39 -13.81 10.67
CA VAL A 228 19.24 -12.71 11.17
C VAL A 228 20.67 -12.74 10.62
N PRO A 229 21.39 -13.88 10.55
CA PRO A 229 22.75 -13.91 10.01
C PRO A 229 22.81 -13.42 8.56
N GLU A 230 21.93 -13.94 7.71
CA GLU A 230 21.86 -13.56 6.29
C GLU A 230 21.42 -12.10 6.11
N THR A 231 20.45 -11.60 6.89
CA THR A 231 20.09 -10.17 6.87
C THR A 231 21.30 -9.30 7.25
N THR A 232 22.04 -9.71 8.27
CA THR A 232 23.19 -8.94 8.78
C THR A 232 24.30 -8.86 7.74
N GLU A 233 24.60 -9.96 7.04
CA GLU A 233 25.57 -9.94 5.93
C GLU A 233 25.07 -9.09 4.76
N LEU A 234 23.80 -9.23 4.37
CA LEU A 234 23.22 -8.46 3.27
C LEU A 234 23.31 -6.94 3.53
N LEU A 235 23.01 -6.50 4.76
CA LEU A 235 23.07 -5.10 5.18
C LEU A 235 24.49 -4.50 5.24
N LYS A 236 25.56 -5.29 5.04
CA LYS A 236 26.92 -4.77 4.88
C LYS A 236 27.17 -4.19 3.48
N HIS A 237 26.27 -4.45 2.53
CA HIS A 237 26.42 -4.02 1.14
C HIS A 237 25.60 -2.76 0.85
N ARG A 238 26.03 -2.02 -0.18
CA ARG A 238 25.40 -0.77 -0.58
C ARG A 238 24.12 -1.01 -1.37
N PHE A 239 23.01 -0.55 -0.83
CA PHE A 239 21.73 -0.41 -1.52
C PHE A 239 21.45 1.08 -1.78
N ASP A 240 20.66 1.36 -2.81
CA ASP A 240 20.24 2.73 -3.13
C ASP A 240 18.93 3.11 -2.41
N TYR A 241 18.20 2.11 -1.91
CA TYR A 241 17.06 2.26 -1.00
C TYR A 241 16.85 0.98 -0.18
N ILE A 242 16.40 1.09 1.07
CA ILE A 242 15.99 -0.07 1.89
C ILE A 242 14.55 0.15 2.37
N PHE A 243 13.67 -0.82 2.09
CA PHE A 243 12.31 -0.87 2.61
C PHE A 243 12.21 -2.02 3.62
N TYR A 244 11.73 -1.73 4.81
CA TYR A 244 11.58 -2.71 5.88
C TYR A 244 10.23 -2.59 6.57
N THR A 245 9.59 -3.73 6.78
CA THR A 245 8.44 -3.85 7.68
C THR A 245 8.76 -4.81 8.82
N GLY A 246 8.47 -4.41 10.06
CA GLY A 246 8.61 -5.29 11.22
C GLY A 246 8.76 -4.54 12.55
N SER A 247 9.57 -5.08 13.47
CA SER A 247 9.70 -4.49 14.81
C SER A 247 10.58 -3.23 14.85
N THR A 248 10.28 -2.30 15.77
CA THR A 248 11.06 -1.09 16.01
C THR A 248 12.51 -1.39 16.37
N THR A 249 12.78 -2.45 17.14
CA THR A 249 14.14 -2.86 17.51
C THR A 249 14.98 -3.17 16.28
N VAL A 250 14.44 -3.95 15.34
CA VAL A 250 15.17 -4.30 14.11
C VAL A 250 15.18 -3.13 13.12
N GLY A 251 14.14 -2.29 13.09
CA GLY A 251 14.14 -1.06 12.31
C GLY A 251 15.31 -0.12 12.66
N LYS A 252 15.67 -0.01 13.94
CA LYS A 252 16.86 0.72 14.40
C LYS A 252 18.16 0.11 13.84
N ILE A 253 18.29 -1.22 13.91
CA ILE A 253 19.46 -1.95 13.36
C ILE A 253 19.61 -1.71 11.85
N ILE A 254 18.49 -1.77 11.11
CA ILE A 254 18.49 -1.52 9.66
C ILE A 254 18.91 -0.09 9.35
N ARG A 255 18.37 0.89 10.09
CA ARG A 255 18.73 2.29 9.91
C ARG A 255 20.20 2.56 10.23
N ASP A 256 20.74 1.94 11.28
CA ASP A 256 22.15 2.05 11.62
C ASP A 256 23.06 1.47 10.52
N ALA A 257 22.66 0.34 9.92
CA ALA A 257 23.37 -0.23 8.77
C ALA A 257 23.29 0.68 7.53
N ALA A 258 22.09 1.22 7.23
CA ALA A 258 21.85 2.12 6.10
C ALA A 258 22.68 3.41 6.17
N ASN A 259 22.87 3.95 7.38
CA ASN A 259 23.67 5.17 7.60
C ASN A 259 25.13 5.04 7.14
N LYS A 260 25.70 3.83 7.12
CA LYS A 260 27.07 3.59 6.61
C LYS A 260 27.24 4.01 5.15
N PHE A 261 26.15 3.96 4.36
CA PHE A 261 26.13 4.30 2.95
C PHE A 261 25.26 5.52 2.63
N LEU A 262 24.69 6.17 3.66
CA LEU A 262 23.67 7.22 3.53
C LEU A 262 22.47 6.75 2.69
N THR A 263 22.11 5.47 2.82
CA THR A 263 20.99 4.88 2.08
C THR A 263 19.66 5.37 2.68
N PRO A 264 18.76 5.94 1.89
CA PRO A 264 17.41 6.28 2.35
C PRO A 264 16.63 5.01 2.73
N VAL A 265 15.74 5.14 3.71
CA VAL A 265 14.94 4.03 4.23
C VAL A 265 13.46 4.38 4.34
N THR A 266 12.62 3.39 4.09
CA THR A 266 11.24 3.35 4.61
C THR A 266 11.16 2.28 5.68
N LEU A 267 10.66 2.65 6.85
CA LEU A 267 10.49 1.76 8.01
C LEU A 267 9.02 1.74 8.38
N GLU A 268 8.35 0.63 8.11
CA GLU A 268 6.98 0.34 8.52
C GLU A 268 7.01 -0.48 9.81
N LEU A 269 6.79 0.17 10.95
CA LEU A 269 6.96 -0.44 12.27
C LEU A 269 5.62 -0.60 12.99
N GLY A 270 5.66 -1.15 14.20
CA GLY A 270 4.47 -1.38 15.01
C GLY A 270 4.19 -0.28 16.02
N GLY A 271 3.40 -0.63 17.02
CA GLY A 271 3.06 0.22 18.15
C GLY A 271 1.72 -0.17 18.74
N LYS A 272 1.35 0.43 19.87
CA LYS A 272 0.08 0.14 20.51
C LYS A 272 -1.02 1.05 19.95
N SER A 273 -1.70 0.60 18.90
CA SER A 273 -2.78 1.36 18.25
C SER A 273 -4.02 1.48 19.15
N PRO A 274 -4.33 2.67 19.70
CA PRO A 274 -5.45 2.86 20.62
C PRO A 274 -6.80 2.86 19.91
N VAL A 275 -7.82 2.42 20.63
CA VAL A 275 -9.23 2.68 20.31
C VAL A 275 -9.85 3.51 21.42
N TYR A 276 -10.42 4.67 21.09
CA TYR A 276 -11.29 5.40 21.99
C TYR A 276 -12.76 5.17 21.63
N ILE A 277 -13.61 4.91 22.63
CA ILE A 277 -15.06 4.76 22.45
C ILE A 277 -15.77 5.69 23.44
N ASP A 278 -16.57 6.63 22.94
CA ASP A 278 -17.42 7.46 23.80
C ASP A 278 -18.85 6.92 23.93
N ASN A 279 -19.69 7.66 24.64
CA ASN A 279 -21.08 7.31 24.92
C ASN A 279 -22.03 7.51 23.74
N THR A 280 -21.60 8.18 22.68
CA THR A 280 -22.40 8.46 21.48
C THR A 280 -22.21 7.40 20.40
N ALA A 281 -21.13 6.61 20.50
CA ALA A 281 -20.84 5.51 19.59
C ALA A 281 -22.00 4.52 19.46
N ASN A 282 -22.30 4.10 18.23
CA ASN A 282 -23.16 2.94 17.98
C ASN A 282 -22.43 1.67 18.42
N LEU A 283 -22.66 1.22 19.66
CA LEU A 283 -21.94 0.09 20.24
C LEU A 283 -22.18 -1.23 19.49
N GLU A 284 -23.35 -1.44 18.88
CA GLU A 284 -23.60 -2.68 18.14
C GLU A 284 -22.66 -2.83 16.95
N VAL A 285 -22.46 -1.75 16.19
CA VAL A 285 -21.57 -1.72 15.03
C VAL A 285 -20.10 -1.64 15.49
N SER A 286 -19.83 -0.83 16.51
CA SER A 286 -18.47 -0.60 17.03
C SER A 286 -17.84 -1.89 17.53
N VAL A 287 -18.59 -2.70 18.30
CA VAL A 287 -18.12 -4.00 18.81
C VAL A 287 -17.73 -4.94 17.66
N LYS A 288 -18.58 -5.05 16.63
CA LYS A 288 -18.27 -5.87 15.45
C LYS A 288 -17.01 -5.38 14.74
N ARG A 289 -16.90 -4.09 14.44
CA ARG A 289 -15.71 -3.53 13.76
C ARG A 289 -14.42 -3.77 14.55
N ILE A 290 -14.42 -3.43 15.83
CA ILE A 290 -13.24 -3.59 16.71
C ILE A 290 -12.85 -5.06 16.85
N LEU A 291 -13.82 -5.96 17.08
CA LEU A 291 -13.53 -7.38 17.19
C LEU A 291 -13.01 -7.98 15.89
N TRP A 292 -13.57 -7.60 14.74
CA TRP A 292 -13.05 -8.06 13.44
C TRP A 292 -11.59 -7.61 13.26
N GLY A 293 -11.30 -6.32 13.46
CA GLY A 293 -9.92 -5.81 13.35
C GLY A 293 -8.96 -6.40 14.39
N LYS A 294 -9.47 -6.85 15.54
CA LYS A 294 -8.67 -7.54 16.56
C LYS A 294 -8.45 -9.02 16.27
N CYS A 295 -9.42 -9.69 15.64
CA CYS A 295 -9.39 -11.14 15.43
C CYS A 295 -8.84 -11.55 14.07
N VAL A 296 -8.88 -10.67 13.06
CA VAL A 296 -8.22 -10.91 11.77
C VAL A 296 -6.75 -11.22 12.01
N ASN A 297 -6.25 -12.29 11.38
CA ASN A 297 -4.91 -12.82 11.59
C ASN A 297 -4.54 -13.12 13.06
N GLY A 298 -5.56 -13.33 13.91
CA GLY A 298 -5.36 -13.58 15.34
C GLY A 298 -4.80 -12.37 16.08
N GLY A 299 -5.03 -11.16 15.56
CA GLY A 299 -4.50 -9.91 16.10
C GLY A 299 -3.01 -9.68 15.82
N GLN A 300 -2.39 -10.49 14.97
CA GLN A 300 -0.99 -10.36 14.55
C GLN A 300 -0.86 -9.31 13.44
N THR A 301 -1.25 -8.07 13.74
CA THR A 301 -1.38 -6.99 12.75
C THR A 301 -0.95 -5.67 13.38
N CYS A 302 -0.01 -4.94 12.77
CA CYS A 302 0.55 -3.68 13.31
C CYS A 302 -0.53 -2.60 13.54
N ILE A 303 -1.59 -2.66 12.73
CA ILE A 303 -2.74 -1.75 12.80
C ILE A 303 -3.94 -2.37 13.53
N ALA A 304 -3.83 -3.57 14.13
CA ALA A 304 -4.91 -4.09 14.97
C ALA A 304 -5.19 -3.15 16.15
N PRO A 305 -6.45 -3.05 16.61
CA PRO A 305 -6.78 -2.53 17.92
C PRO A 305 -5.90 -3.18 19.00
N ASP A 306 -4.98 -2.42 19.59
CA ASP A 306 -4.10 -2.98 20.60
C ASP A 306 -4.78 -2.91 21.98
N TYR A 307 -5.39 -1.77 22.32
CA TYR A 307 -6.14 -1.56 23.56
C TYR A 307 -7.31 -0.58 23.38
N VAL A 308 -8.27 -0.63 24.31
CA VAL A 308 -9.46 0.22 24.31
C VAL A 308 -9.44 1.18 25.50
N LEU A 309 -9.80 2.44 25.24
CA LEU A 309 -10.01 3.52 26.18
C LEU A 309 -11.48 3.92 26.15
N CYS A 310 -12.19 3.73 27.27
CA CYS A 310 -13.60 4.12 27.39
C CYS A 310 -14.02 4.24 28.86
N THR A 311 -15.25 4.69 29.11
CA THR A 311 -15.81 4.63 30.46
C THR A 311 -16.12 3.19 30.88
N GLU A 312 -16.25 2.94 32.18
CA GLU A 312 -16.61 1.63 32.72
C GLU A 312 -17.99 1.14 32.21
N GLU A 313 -18.94 2.06 32.04
CA GLU A 313 -20.26 1.75 31.48
C GLU A 313 -20.14 1.19 30.05
N ILE A 314 -19.32 1.83 29.21
CA ILE A 314 -19.09 1.40 27.82
C ILE A 314 -18.34 0.07 27.79
N GLN A 315 -17.35 -0.13 28.65
CA GLN A 315 -16.65 -1.41 28.79
C GLN A 315 -17.64 -2.55 29.07
N ASN A 316 -18.51 -2.39 30.06
CA ASN A 316 -19.46 -3.43 30.46
C ASN A 316 -20.46 -3.76 29.33
N LYS A 317 -20.97 -2.74 28.62
CA LYS A 317 -21.83 -2.93 27.44
C LYS A 317 -21.08 -3.62 26.30
N PHE A 318 -19.83 -3.23 26.04
CA PHE A 318 -18.98 -3.84 25.02
C PHE A 318 -18.78 -5.32 25.28
N ILE A 319 -18.37 -5.71 26.49
CA ILE A 319 -18.08 -7.12 26.84
C ILE A 319 -19.30 -8.00 26.65
N LYS A 320 -20.48 -7.53 27.07
CA LYS A 320 -21.73 -8.26 26.88
C LYS A 320 -21.99 -8.53 25.40
N LYS A 321 -21.87 -7.49 24.56
CA LYS A 321 -22.09 -7.62 23.11
C LYS A 321 -21.00 -8.45 22.43
N ALA A 322 -19.75 -8.31 22.88
CA ALA A 322 -18.62 -9.03 22.34
C ALA A 322 -18.78 -10.55 22.51
N LYS A 323 -19.33 -10.99 23.65
CA LYS A 323 -19.65 -12.40 23.88
C LYS A 323 -20.65 -12.95 22.85
N GLU A 324 -21.69 -12.17 22.52
CA GLU A 324 -22.67 -12.55 21.50
C GLU A 324 -22.02 -12.66 20.12
N VAL A 325 -21.24 -11.63 19.73
CA VAL A 325 -20.59 -11.55 18.41
C VAL A 325 -19.56 -12.65 18.22
N LEU A 326 -18.70 -12.93 19.21
CA LEU A 326 -17.69 -13.97 19.09
C LEU A 326 -18.31 -15.36 19.01
N LYS A 327 -19.41 -15.61 19.73
CA LYS A 327 -20.17 -16.86 19.60
C LYS A 327 -20.86 -16.97 18.24
N GLU A 328 -21.38 -15.88 17.69
CA GLU A 328 -21.95 -15.83 16.33
C GLU A 328 -20.90 -16.21 15.28
N TRP A 329 -19.67 -15.69 15.39
CA TRP A 329 -18.62 -15.88 14.38
C TRP A 329 -17.87 -17.21 14.49
N TYR A 330 -17.54 -17.63 15.71
CA TYR A 330 -16.64 -18.75 15.94
C TYR A 330 -17.32 -19.95 16.62
N GLY A 331 -18.62 -19.85 16.90
CA GLY A 331 -19.39 -20.91 17.54
C GLY A 331 -19.13 -21.04 19.05
N ASP A 332 -19.62 -22.15 19.62
CA ASP A 332 -19.44 -22.46 21.04
C ASP A 332 -18.01 -22.90 21.39
N ASN A 333 -17.26 -23.42 20.42
CA ASN A 333 -15.86 -23.80 20.57
C ASN A 333 -14.99 -23.08 19.52
N PRO A 334 -14.55 -21.83 19.79
CA PRO A 334 -13.77 -21.06 18.83
C PRO A 334 -12.46 -21.73 18.37
N LYS A 335 -11.92 -22.68 19.15
CA LYS A 335 -10.73 -23.45 18.78
C LYS A 335 -10.93 -24.26 17.49
N GLU A 336 -12.13 -24.78 17.27
CA GLU A 336 -12.48 -25.60 16.09
C GLU A 336 -12.89 -24.75 14.88
N SER A 337 -13.00 -23.43 15.03
CA SER A 337 -13.39 -22.56 13.93
C SER A 337 -12.29 -22.52 12.84
N PRO A 338 -12.66 -22.73 11.56
CA PRO A 338 -11.74 -22.62 10.44
C PRO A 338 -11.32 -21.17 10.15
N ASP A 339 -12.02 -20.18 10.72
CA ASP A 339 -11.82 -18.76 10.48
C ASP A 339 -10.99 -18.07 11.57
N LEU A 340 -10.38 -18.86 12.46
CA LEU A 340 -9.50 -18.36 13.51
C LEU A 340 -8.08 -18.89 13.33
N THR A 341 -7.16 -17.96 13.06
CA THR A 341 -5.73 -18.27 12.87
C THR A 341 -5.05 -18.79 14.13
N ARG A 342 -3.78 -19.19 14.01
CA ARG A 342 -2.92 -19.58 15.13
C ARG A 342 -1.77 -18.61 15.33
N ILE A 343 -1.23 -18.58 16.55
CA ILE A 343 -0.03 -17.79 16.83
C ILE A 343 1.14 -18.40 16.07
N ILE A 344 1.90 -17.57 15.36
CA ILE A 344 2.91 -17.98 14.37
C ILE A 344 3.91 -19.01 14.91
N ASN A 345 4.36 -18.87 16.16
CA ASN A 345 5.32 -19.79 16.76
C ASN A 345 5.21 -19.83 18.30
N GLU A 346 5.94 -20.78 18.89
CA GLU A 346 5.95 -21.04 20.33
C GLU A 346 6.45 -19.85 21.16
N GLN A 347 7.39 -19.06 20.64
CA GLN A 347 7.94 -17.90 21.35
C GLN A 347 6.89 -16.80 21.48
N HIS A 348 6.18 -16.47 20.41
CA HIS A 348 5.08 -15.50 20.43
C HIS A 348 3.91 -16.01 21.29
N TYR A 349 3.60 -17.30 21.20
CA TYR A 349 2.56 -17.93 22.03
C TYR A 349 2.87 -17.77 23.52
N LYS A 350 4.06 -18.18 23.98
CA LYS A 350 4.47 -18.06 25.39
C LYS A 350 4.46 -16.62 25.88
N ARG A 351 4.82 -15.65 25.03
CA ARG A 351 4.77 -14.22 25.38
C ARG A 351 3.32 -13.78 25.63
N LEU A 352 2.41 -14.13 24.74
CA LEU A 352 0.99 -13.76 24.85
C LEU A 352 0.30 -14.42 26.04
N VAL A 353 0.56 -15.70 26.31
CA VAL A 353 0.00 -16.40 27.49
C VAL A 353 0.37 -15.70 28.79
N LYS A 354 1.58 -15.12 28.89
CA LYS A 354 1.98 -14.35 30.08
C LYS A 354 1.11 -13.11 30.31
N TYR A 355 0.62 -12.48 29.25
CA TYR A 355 -0.23 -11.29 29.34
C TYR A 355 -1.62 -11.60 29.91
N LEU A 356 -2.09 -12.84 29.86
CA LEU A 356 -3.39 -13.23 30.43
C LEU A 356 -3.46 -13.05 31.95
N ASN A 357 -2.31 -12.95 32.62
CA ASN A 357 -2.21 -12.68 34.06
C ASN A 357 -2.15 -11.17 34.39
N ASN A 358 -2.23 -10.27 33.40
CA ASN A 358 -2.07 -8.82 33.58
C ASN A 358 -3.41 -8.08 33.71
N GLY A 359 -4.26 -8.52 34.63
CA GLY A 359 -5.60 -7.99 34.85
C GLY A 359 -6.58 -9.13 35.10
N LYS A 360 -7.86 -8.88 34.83
CA LYS A 360 -8.92 -9.88 34.91
C LYS A 360 -9.41 -10.25 33.52
N VAL A 361 -9.44 -11.56 33.22
CA VAL A 361 -10.07 -12.07 32.01
C VAL A 361 -11.59 -11.92 32.12
N ALA A 362 -12.16 -11.00 31.34
CA ALA A 362 -13.60 -10.77 31.28
C ALA A 362 -14.31 -11.66 30.25
N LEU A 363 -13.58 -12.07 29.20
CA LEU A 363 -14.05 -12.94 28.13
C LEU A 363 -12.85 -13.68 27.52
N GLY A 364 -13.01 -14.95 27.15
CA GLY A 364 -11.95 -15.78 26.56
C GLY A 364 -10.95 -16.29 27.60
N GLY A 365 -9.67 -16.28 27.24
CA GLY A 365 -8.54 -16.79 28.05
C GLY A 365 -8.13 -18.24 27.77
N ASP A 366 -8.88 -18.97 26.92
CA ASP A 366 -8.57 -20.36 26.60
C ASP A 366 -7.31 -20.45 25.74
N CYS A 367 -6.45 -21.42 26.06
CA CYS A 367 -5.14 -21.58 25.45
C CYS A 367 -4.84 -23.06 25.17
N ASP A 368 -4.16 -23.33 24.06
CA ASP A 368 -3.57 -24.65 23.78
C ASP A 368 -2.21 -24.47 23.09
N SER A 369 -1.15 -24.93 23.76
CA SER A 369 0.22 -24.82 23.26
C SER A 369 0.49 -25.70 22.04
N ASN A 370 -0.16 -26.85 21.93
CA ASN A 370 0.09 -27.79 20.84
C ASN A 370 -0.35 -27.21 19.49
N GLU A 371 -1.44 -26.45 19.50
CA GLU A 371 -1.95 -25.76 18.31
C GLU A 371 -1.51 -24.28 18.25
N LYS A 372 -0.80 -23.78 19.27
CA LYS A 372 -0.50 -22.34 19.44
C LYS A 372 -1.77 -21.49 19.39
N TYR A 373 -2.83 -22.01 20.01
CA TYR A 373 -4.16 -21.40 20.04
C TYR A 373 -4.32 -20.52 21.28
N ILE A 374 -4.86 -19.32 21.08
CA ILE A 374 -5.34 -18.43 22.15
C ILE A 374 -6.70 -17.89 21.69
N SER A 375 -7.75 -18.06 22.50
CA SER A 375 -9.08 -17.54 22.18
C SER A 375 -9.08 -16.01 22.12
N PRO A 376 -9.94 -15.35 21.32
CA PRO A 376 -10.21 -13.92 21.45
C PRO A 376 -10.52 -13.55 22.90
N THR A 377 -9.70 -12.69 23.49
CA THR A 377 -9.68 -12.43 24.93
C THR A 377 -9.82 -10.95 25.22
N ILE A 378 -10.69 -10.61 26.17
CA ILE A 378 -10.82 -9.25 26.70
C ILE A 378 -10.28 -9.23 28.13
N LEU A 379 -9.33 -8.34 28.39
CA LEU A 379 -8.81 -8.07 29.74
C LEU A 379 -9.39 -6.76 30.26
N VAL A 380 -9.82 -6.76 31.52
CA VAL A 380 -10.24 -5.57 32.27
C VAL A 380 -9.37 -5.43 33.52
N ASP A 381 -9.52 -4.32 34.24
CA ASP A 381 -8.73 -4.01 35.44
C ASP A 381 -7.21 -4.01 35.17
N VAL A 382 -6.83 -3.67 33.93
CA VAL A 382 -5.44 -3.62 33.47
C VAL A 382 -4.80 -2.31 33.89
N LYS A 383 -3.60 -2.38 34.49
CA LYS A 383 -2.86 -1.18 34.87
C LYS A 383 -2.04 -0.65 33.69
N PRO A 384 -1.90 0.67 33.54
CA PRO A 384 -1.08 1.27 32.48
C PRO A 384 0.40 0.84 32.52
N THR A 385 0.88 0.32 33.66
CA THR A 385 2.24 -0.18 33.90
C THR A 385 2.40 -1.68 33.68
N ASP A 386 1.30 -2.42 33.46
CA ASP A 386 1.38 -3.86 33.28
C ASP A 386 2.08 -4.20 31.96
N PRO A 387 2.80 -5.34 31.86
CA PRO A 387 3.51 -5.75 30.65
C PRO A 387 2.67 -5.75 29.38
N VAL A 388 1.40 -6.17 29.45
CA VAL A 388 0.45 -6.14 28.32
C VAL A 388 0.20 -4.71 27.79
N MET A 389 0.46 -3.68 28.61
CA MET A 389 0.34 -2.27 28.25
C MET A 389 1.67 -1.58 27.93
N GLN A 390 2.82 -2.26 28.09
CA GLN A 390 4.14 -1.72 27.77
C GLN A 390 4.56 -2.01 26.33
N ASP A 391 4.43 -3.28 25.91
CA ASP A 391 4.82 -3.72 24.58
C ASP A 391 3.61 -3.90 23.66
N GLU A 392 3.83 -3.89 22.35
CA GLU A 392 2.83 -4.26 21.34
C GLU A 392 2.34 -5.70 21.58
N ILE A 393 1.02 -5.89 21.64
CA ILE A 393 0.44 -7.20 21.98
C ILE A 393 0.67 -8.15 20.82
N PHE A 394 0.22 -7.75 19.62
CA PHE A 394 0.37 -8.55 18.40
C PHE A 394 -0.22 -9.97 18.55
N GLY A 395 -1.47 -10.02 19.02
CA GLY A 395 -2.20 -11.24 19.36
C GLY A 395 -3.64 -10.95 19.77
N PRO A 396 -4.45 -11.98 20.09
CA PRO A 396 -5.90 -11.89 20.23
C PRO A 396 -6.34 -11.43 21.63
N ILE A 397 -5.53 -10.58 22.29
CA ILE A 397 -5.78 -10.07 23.64
C ILE A 397 -6.08 -8.57 23.56
N LEU A 398 -7.25 -8.14 24.02
CA LEU A 398 -7.72 -6.76 23.97
C LEU A 398 -7.92 -6.20 25.39
N PRO A 399 -6.93 -5.48 25.94
CA PRO A 399 -7.05 -4.77 27.20
C PRO A 399 -8.00 -3.58 27.11
N PHE A 400 -8.80 -3.39 28.15
CA PHE A 400 -9.56 -2.19 28.40
C PHE A 400 -8.93 -1.40 29.54
N VAL A 401 -8.81 -0.09 29.32
CA VAL A 401 -8.36 0.88 30.32
C VAL A 401 -9.47 1.91 30.49
N ASN A 402 -10.03 1.98 31.71
CA ASN A 402 -11.12 2.91 31.97
C ASN A 402 -10.61 4.35 32.12
N ILE A 403 -11.26 5.27 31.44
CA ILE A 403 -10.99 6.71 31.46
C ILE A 403 -12.30 7.49 31.45
N ASN A 404 -12.28 8.73 31.95
CA ASN A 404 -13.52 9.48 32.14
C ASN A 404 -14.01 10.20 30.88
N ASN A 405 -13.09 10.62 30.01
CA ASN A 405 -13.42 11.46 28.85
C ASN A 405 -12.30 11.48 27.80
N ALA A 406 -12.59 12.11 26.65
CA ALA A 406 -11.68 12.24 25.53
C ALA A 406 -10.35 12.95 25.87
N TYR A 407 -10.33 13.93 26.77
CA TYR A 407 -9.10 14.64 27.13
C TYR A 407 -8.13 13.75 27.92
N GLU A 408 -8.66 12.93 28.84
CA GLU A 408 -7.86 11.91 29.52
C GLU A 408 -7.32 10.87 28.54
N ALA A 409 -8.14 10.45 27.55
CA ALA A 409 -7.71 9.56 26.48
C ALA A 409 -6.53 10.13 25.69
N ILE A 410 -6.64 11.39 25.26
CA ILE A 410 -5.61 12.10 24.50
C ILE A 410 -4.32 12.18 25.32
N ASN A 411 -4.40 12.55 26.61
CA ASN A 411 -3.24 12.59 27.50
C ASN A 411 -2.60 11.20 27.66
N PHE A 412 -3.42 10.16 27.80
CA PHE A 412 -2.95 8.78 27.90
C PHE A 412 -2.16 8.36 26.65
N ILE A 413 -2.69 8.67 25.47
CA ILE A 413 -2.07 8.36 24.18
C ILE A 413 -0.77 9.16 24.01
N ASN A 414 -0.80 10.46 24.27
CA ASN A 414 0.36 11.35 24.10
C ASN A 414 1.51 11.07 25.08
N SER A 415 1.23 10.41 26.20
CA SER A 415 2.27 9.95 27.15
C SER A 415 3.05 8.73 26.66
N ARG A 416 2.73 8.19 25.47
CA ARG A 416 3.32 6.99 24.87
C ARG A 416 3.92 7.30 23.51
N GLU A 417 4.62 6.31 22.97
CA GLU A 417 5.12 6.37 21.59
C GLU A 417 3.97 6.48 20.59
N LYS A 418 4.22 7.25 19.52
CA LYS A 418 3.24 7.50 18.46
C LYS A 418 2.87 6.19 17.74
N PRO A 419 1.61 5.77 17.75
CA PRO A 419 1.19 4.49 17.16
C PRO A 419 1.10 4.58 15.63
N LEU A 420 1.09 3.42 14.97
CA LEU A 420 0.86 3.35 13.53
C LEU A 420 -0.57 3.79 13.17
N SER A 421 -1.57 3.37 13.97
CA SER A 421 -2.97 3.76 13.78
C SER A 421 -3.62 4.22 15.08
N LEU A 422 -4.61 5.10 14.97
CA LEU A 422 -5.46 5.55 16.07
C LEU A 422 -6.93 5.47 15.65
N TYR A 423 -7.77 4.93 16.52
CA TYR A 423 -9.18 4.66 16.23
C TYR A 423 -10.11 5.40 17.18
N ILE A 424 -11.15 6.02 16.64
CA ILE A 424 -12.10 6.84 17.40
C ILE A 424 -13.52 6.39 17.05
N PHE A 425 -14.29 5.96 18.03
CA PHE A 425 -15.72 5.64 17.89
C PHE A 425 -16.54 6.70 18.62
N SER A 426 -17.19 7.57 17.84
CA SER A 426 -17.96 8.73 18.29
C SER A 426 -18.84 9.24 17.15
N THR A 427 -20.06 9.71 17.46
CA THR A 427 -20.86 10.50 16.51
C THR A 427 -20.62 12.00 16.68
N GLU A 428 -20.00 12.44 17.78
CA GLU A 428 -19.72 13.85 18.00
C GLU A 428 -18.49 14.31 17.24
N GLU A 429 -18.71 15.23 16.30
CA GLU A 429 -17.66 15.88 15.51
C GLU A 429 -16.63 16.57 16.40
N LYS A 430 -17.08 17.22 17.49
CA LYS A 430 -16.16 17.88 18.42
C LYS A 430 -15.18 16.90 19.05
N THR A 431 -15.64 15.72 19.46
CA THR A 431 -14.77 14.66 19.99
C THR A 431 -13.77 14.22 18.93
N VAL A 432 -14.21 13.98 17.70
CA VAL A 432 -13.32 13.58 16.60
C VAL A 432 -12.26 14.65 16.32
N SER A 433 -12.65 15.91 16.19
CA SER A 433 -11.74 17.02 15.89
C SER A 433 -10.65 17.18 16.96
N ILE A 434 -10.98 17.10 18.26
CA ILE A 434 -9.96 17.26 19.30
C ILE A 434 -8.91 16.14 19.25
N PHE A 435 -9.28 14.89 18.89
CA PHE A 435 -8.29 13.83 18.71
C PHE A 435 -7.41 14.09 17.50
N LEU A 436 -8.00 14.49 16.36
CA LEU A 436 -7.26 14.80 15.14
C LEU A 436 -6.25 15.94 15.33
N GLU A 437 -6.60 16.95 16.13
CA GLU A 437 -5.76 18.12 16.40
C GLU A 437 -4.70 17.88 17.47
N ASN A 438 -4.97 17.01 18.45
CA ASN A 438 -4.16 16.90 19.67
C ASN A 438 -3.47 15.54 19.83
N THR A 439 -3.45 14.68 18.82
CA THR A 439 -2.67 13.43 18.81
C THR A 439 -1.78 13.32 17.58
N SER A 440 -0.83 12.37 17.60
CA SER A 440 0.02 12.09 16.44
C SER A 440 0.16 10.58 16.26
N SER A 441 -0.26 10.09 15.10
CA SER A 441 -0.20 8.70 14.65
C SER A 441 0.11 8.64 13.15
N GLY A 442 0.43 7.46 12.63
CA GLY A 442 0.57 7.25 11.18
C GLY A 442 -0.74 7.51 10.44
N SER A 443 -1.83 6.95 10.97
CA SER A 443 -3.18 7.13 10.44
C SER A 443 -4.23 7.29 11.55
N VAL A 444 -5.40 7.80 11.17
CA VAL A 444 -6.60 7.84 12.02
C VAL A 444 -7.77 7.24 11.24
N CYS A 445 -8.56 6.39 11.89
CA CYS A 445 -9.84 5.92 11.34
C CYS A 445 -10.97 6.17 12.34
N VAL A 446 -12.02 6.83 11.87
CA VAL A 446 -13.17 7.22 12.69
C VAL A 446 -14.32 6.26 12.40
N ASN A 447 -14.89 5.70 13.47
CA ASN A 447 -15.97 4.72 13.48
C ASN A 447 -15.67 3.41 12.74
N ASP A 448 -14.41 3.13 12.40
CA ASP A 448 -13.95 1.85 11.86
C ASP A 448 -12.49 1.58 12.27
N VAL A 449 -12.01 0.37 11.98
CA VAL A 449 -10.64 -0.06 12.22
C VAL A 449 -10.08 -0.69 10.95
N ILE A 450 -8.75 -0.69 10.76
CA ILE A 450 -8.03 -1.29 9.62
C ILE A 450 -8.31 -0.62 8.26
N MET A 451 -9.56 -0.31 7.93
CA MET A 451 -10.05 0.03 6.58
C MET A 451 -9.37 1.22 5.90
N HIS A 452 -8.71 2.10 6.66
CA HIS A 452 -7.89 3.17 6.07
C HIS A 452 -6.79 2.63 5.14
N VAL A 453 -6.27 1.41 5.37
CA VAL A 453 -5.28 0.75 4.51
C VAL A 453 -5.84 0.39 3.12
N ALA A 454 -7.16 0.25 2.99
CA ALA A 454 -7.83 -0.07 1.74
C ALA A 454 -8.14 1.18 0.88
N VAL A 455 -7.76 2.37 1.34
CA VAL A 455 -7.93 3.62 0.60
C VAL A 455 -6.61 3.95 -0.11
N ASP A 456 -6.51 3.54 -1.37
CA ASP A 456 -5.35 3.71 -2.27
C ASP A 456 -4.83 5.16 -2.41
N THR A 457 -5.68 6.14 -2.15
CA THR A 457 -5.37 7.57 -2.19
C THR A 457 -4.79 8.13 -0.88
N LEU A 458 -4.78 7.34 0.21
CA LEU A 458 -4.14 7.71 1.47
C LEU A 458 -2.74 7.10 1.57
N PRO A 459 -1.73 7.85 2.07
CA PRO A 459 -0.44 7.27 2.37
C PRO A 459 -0.57 6.35 3.59
N PHE A 460 0.01 5.16 3.50
CA PHE A 460 0.17 4.26 4.64
C PHE A 460 1.62 4.28 5.10
N GLY A 461 1.83 4.71 6.34
CA GLY A 461 3.16 4.81 6.94
C GLY A 461 3.09 5.25 8.39
N GLY A 462 4.14 4.96 9.14
CA GLY A 462 4.27 5.36 10.55
C GLY A 462 4.89 6.74 10.75
N VAL A 463 4.92 7.19 12.01
CA VAL A 463 5.61 8.41 12.43
C VAL A 463 6.30 8.20 13.78
N GLY A 464 7.58 8.57 13.87
CA GLY A 464 8.37 8.32 15.08
C GLY A 464 8.69 6.84 15.25
N ASN A 465 8.37 6.24 16.40
CA ASN A 465 8.69 4.84 16.67
C ASN A 465 7.85 3.84 15.85
N SER A 466 6.70 4.27 15.31
CA SER A 466 5.90 3.47 14.39
C SER A 466 6.38 3.51 12.95
N GLY A 467 7.32 4.41 12.60
CA GLY A 467 7.92 4.38 11.27
C GLY A 467 8.37 5.72 10.71
N MET A 468 8.85 5.65 9.46
CA MET A 468 9.13 6.79 8.59
C MET A 468 9.04 6.37 7.12
N GLY A 469 8.60 7.31 6.27
CA GLY A 469 8.20 6.99 4.90
C GLY A 469 6.74 6.54 4.87
N ALA A 470 6.21 6.35 3.66
CA ALA A 470 4.86 5.85 3.47
C ALA A 470 4.71 5.29 2.05
N TYR A 471 3.85 4.29 1.87
CA TYR A 471 3.54 3.66 0.60
C TYR A 471 2.02 3.46 0.44
N HIS A 472 1.62 2.56 -0.45
CA HIS A 472 0.31 2.37 -1.10
C HIS A 472 -0.03 3.34 -2.24
N GLY A 473 -0.73 2.82 -3.24
CA GLY A 473 -1.09 3.54 -4.48
C GLY A 473 0.09 4.33 -5.07
N ARG A 474 -0.13 5.63 -5.32
CA ARG A 474 0.90 6.55 -5.83
C ARG A 474 2.11 6.67 -4.91
N TYR A 475 1.92 6.57 -3.60
CA TYR A 475 2.99 6.73 -2.62
C TYR A 475 3.99 5.57 -2.68
N THR A 476 3.57 4.38 -3.10
CA THR A 476 4.50 3.28 -3.37
C THR A 476 5.45 3.64 -4.51
N TYR A 477 4.92 4.17 -5.62
CA TYR A 477 5.78 4.63 -6.73
C TYR A 477 6.70 5.78 -6.29
N ASP A 478 6.15 6.79 -5.61
CA ASP A 478 6.88 7.97 -5.15
C ASP A 478 8.02 7.60 -4.15
N THR A 479 7.82 6.58 -3.31
CA THR A 479 8.83 6.08 -2.37
C THR A 479 10.11 5.63 -3.05
N PHE A 480 9.99 4.99 -4.22
CA PHE A 480 11.11 4.37 -4.92
C PHE A 480 11.65 5.20 -6.09
N VAL A 481 11.28 6.48 -6.17
CA VAL A 481 11.84 7.42 -7.15
C VAL A 481 12.53 8.62 -6.48
N HIS A 482 13.65 9.03 -7.07
CA HIS A 482 14.27 10.31 -6.78
C HIS A 482 13.69 11.39 -7.70
N LYS A 483 13.10 12.43 -7.11
CA LYS A 483 12.61 13.62 -7.82
C LYS A 483 13.80 14.55 -8.11
N LYS A 484 14.35 14.46 -9.32
CA LYS A 484 15.51 15.25 -9.78
C LYS A 484 15.05 16.56 -10.42
N GLY A 485 15.34 17.67 -9.76
CA GLY A 485 15.07 19.01 -10.29
C GLY A 485 16.02 19.39 -11.44
N CYS A 486 15.45 19.81 -12.57
CA CYS A 486 16.17 20.18 -13.78
C CYS A 486 15.82 21.61 -14.19
N LEU A 487 16.84 22.48 -14.26
CA LEU A 487 16.74 23.80 -14.88
C LEU A 487 17.60 23.80 -16.15
N ILE A 488 16.94 23.85 -17.30
CA ILE A 488 17.58 23.84 -18.61
C ILE A 488 17.43 25.24 -19.21
N LYS A 489 18.54 25.99 -19.21
CA LYS A 489 18.63 27.30 -19.85
C LYS A 489 19.17 27.12 -21.28
N ASN A 490 18.73 27.95 -22.20
CA ASN A 490 19.30 28.03 -23.55
C ASN A 490 20.24 29.24 -23.66
N PHE A 491 21.03 29.30 -24.74
CA PHE A 491 21.88 30.45 -25.04
C PHE A 491 21.12 31.56 -25.79
N ASN A 492 19.82 31.72 -25.51
CA ASN A 492 19.02 32.75 -26.17
C ASN A 492 19.50 34.14 -25.73
N LYS A 493 19.83 34.99 -26.71
CA LYS A 493 20.33 36.36 -26.50
C LYS A 493 19.39 37.22 -25.65
N LEU A 494 18.08 37.05 -25.77
CA LEU A 494 17.07 37.77 -24.97
C LEU A 494 17.15 37.34 -23.50
N GLY A 495 17.18 36.04 -23.24
CA GLY A 495 17.32 35.49 -21.89
C GLY A 495 18.64 35.90 -21.24
N GLU A 496 19.74 35.85 -22.00
CA GLU A 496 21.07 36.26 -21.54
C GLU A 496 21.14 37.76 -21.24
N THR A 497 20.50 38.59 -22.07
CA THR A 497 20.44 40.04 -21.84
C THR A 497 19.63 40.37 -20.58
N LEU A 498 18.49 39.71 -20.36
CA LEU A 498 17.69 39.87 -19.13
C LEU A 498 18.45 39.37 -17.90
N ALA A 499 19.16 38.25 -18.01
CA ALA A 499 19.96 37.67 -16.94
C ALA A 499 21.24 38.47 -16.65
N SER A 500 21.70 39.33 -17.57
CA SER A 500 22.97 40.07 -17.44
C SER A 500 23.06 40.98 -16.21
N CYS A 501 21.92 41.33 -15.60
CA CYS A 501 21.87 42.03 -14.32
C CYS A 501 22.57 41.27 -13.17
N ARG A 502 22.67 39.94 -13.26
CA ARG A 502 23.40 39.11 -12.29
C ARG A 502 24.92 39.17 -12.44
N TYR A 503 25.43 39.71 -13.56
CA TYR A 503 26.87 39.77 -13.84
C TYR A 503 27.49 41.08 -13.32
N PRO A 504 28.75 41.02 -12.82
CA PRO A 504 29.54 42.21 -12.53
C PRO A 504 29.75 43.12 -13.76
N PRO A 505 30.03 44.43 -13.56
CA PRO A 505 30.04 45.12 -12.27
C PRO A 505 28.61 45.36 -11.76
N TYR A 506 28.43 45.29 -10.44
CA TYR A 506 27.15 45.48 -9.77
C TYR A 506 26.81 46.98 -9.63
N SER A 507 25.52 47.28 -9.63
CA SER A 507 24.99 48.64 -9.42
C SER A 507 23.58 48.58 -8.83
N ASP A 508 23.14 49.65 -8.18
CA ASP A 508 21.79 49.72 -7.59
C ASP A 508 20.69 49.48 -8.65
N LYS A 509 20.91 49.93 -9.88
CA LYS A 509 19.99 49.65 -11.00
C LYS A 509 19.86 48.16 -11.30
N LYS A 510 20.98 47.42 -11.30
CA LYS A 510 20.97 45.96 -11.49
C LYS A 510 20.32 45.26 -10.28
N LEU A 511 20.55 45.77 -9.07
CA LEU A 511 19.94 45.26 -7.84
C LEU A 511 18.41 45.39 -7.89
N THR A 512 17.87 46.58 -8.17
CA THR A 512 16.41 46.78 -8.28
C THR A 512 15.79 45.89 -9.36
N PHE A 513 16.48 45.71 -10.49
CA PHE A 513 15.97 44.87 -11.57
C PHE A 513 15.97 43.37 -11.20
N ILE A 514 17.04 42.87 -10.57
CA ILE A 514 17.07 41.47 -10.14
C ILE A 514 16.09 41.21 -8.99
N GLU A 515 15.90 42.17 -8.07
CA GLU A 515 14.85 42.11 -7.04
C GLU A 515 13.46 41.94 -7.67
N PHE A 516 13.15 42.72 -8.71
CA PHE A 516 11.90 42.56 -9.45
C PHE A 516 11.77 41.17 -10.09
N LEU A 517 12.83 40.62 -10.69
CA LEU A 517 12.79 39.29 -11.30
C LEU A 517 12.64 38.16 -10.28
N LEU A 518 13.28 38.30 -9.11
CA LEU A 518 13.26 37.32 -8.02
C LEU A 518 12.04 37.44 -7.10
N ALA A 519 11.33 38.58 -7.13
CA ALA A 519 10.16 38.80 -6.29
C ALA A 519 9.13 37.68 -6.45
N LYS A 520 8.81 37.01 -5.34
CA LYS A 520 7.66 36.10 -5.26
C LYS A 520 6.40 36.93 -5.35
N ARG A 521 5.58 36.63 -6.35
CA ARG A 521 4.28 37.28 -6.54
C ARG A 521 3.21 36.30 -6.07
N PRO A 522 2.18 36.75 -5.34
CA PRO A 522 1.04 35.89 -5.05
C PRO A 522 0.41 35.45 -6.37
N ASP A 523 -0.04 34.21 -6.42
CA ASP A 523 -0.86 33.74 -7.54
C ASP A 523 -2.10 34.64 -7.63
N ILE A 524 -2.25 35.36 -8.74
CA ILE A 524 -3.46 36.16 -8.96
C ILE A 524 -4.60 35.18 -9.26
N PRO A 525 -5.63 35.09 -8.39
CA PRO A 525 -6.74 34.18 -8.62
C PRO A 525 -7.38 34.45 -9.99
N GLY A 526 -7.52 33.41 -10.80
CA GLY A 526 -8.18 33.48 -12.10
C GLY A 526 -7.30 33.86 -13.29
N ILE A 527 -6.04 34.27 -13.09
CA ILE A 527 -5.15 34.62 -14.22
C ILE A 527 -4.88 33.44 -15.16
N LYS A 528 -4.87 32.21 -14.60
CA LYS A 528 -4.79 30.96 -15.37
C LYS A 528 -5.97 30.74 -16.33
N TYR A 529 -7.09 31.42 -16.11
CA TYR A 529 -8.27 31.36 -16.98
C TYR A 529 -8.31 32.45 -18.06
N VAL A 530 -7.41 33.44 -18.01
CA VAL A 530 -7.34 34.52 -19.00
C VAL A 530 -7.12 33.98 -20.42
N PRO A 531 -6.21 33.01 -20.68
CA PRO A 531 -6.09 32.42 -22.01
C PRO A 531 -7.38 31.73 -22.49
N HIS A 532 -8.12 31.10 -21.58
CA HIS A 532 -9.41 30.46 -21.89
C HIS A 532 -10.50 31.49 -22.21
N LEU A 533 -10.55 32.59 -21.47
CA LEU A 533 -11.47 33.72 -21.74
C LEU A 533 -11.15 34.41 -23.06
N LEU A 534 -9.87 34.59 -23.39
CA LEU A 534 -9.44 35.16 -24.68
C LEU A 534 -9.79 34.23 -25.85
N ALA A 535 -9.57 32.92 -25.71
CA ALA A 535 -9.95 31.94 -26.72
C ALA A 535 -11.47 31.89 -26.93
N PHE A 536 -12.25 31.94 -25.84
CA PHE A 536 -13.71 32.01 -25.89
C PHE A 536 -14.21 33.28 -26.58
N GLY A 537 -13.65 34.44 -26.21
CA GLY A 537 -13.96 35.73 -26.85
C GLY A 537 -13.63 35.75 -28.35
N LEU A 538 -12.50 35.15 -28.75
CA LEU A 538 -12.12 35.01 -30.16
C LEU A 538 -13.12 34.11 -30.91
N GLY A 539 -13.59 33.02 -30.30
CA GLY A 539 -14.61 32.15 -30.86
C GLY A 539 -15.95 32.86 -31.10
N ILE A 540 -16.37 33.72 -30.17
CA ILE A 540 -17.57 34.57 -30.33
C ILE A 540 -17.39 35.52 -31.51
N LEU A 541 -16.25 36.21 -31.58
CA LEU A 541 -15.97 37.17 -32.66
C LEU A 541 -15.97 36.51 -34.04
N VAL A 542 -15.37 35.32 -34.17
CA VAL A 542 -15.38 34.56 -35.43
C VAL A 542 -16.79 34.15 -35.81
N THR A 543 -17.57 33.65 -34.85
CA THR A 543 -18.96 33.20 -35.09
C THR A 543 -19.85 34.37 -35.52
N TYR A 544 -19.72 35.52 -34.85
CA TYR A 544 -20.44 36.73 -35.22
C TYR A 544 -20.01 37.22 -36.62
N GLY A 545 -18.71 37.26 -36.91
CA GLY A 545 -18.18 37.63 -38.22
C GLY A 545 -18.70 36.75 -39.36
N ILE A 546 -18.75 35.43 -39.16
CA ILE A 546 -19.32 34.48 -40.14
C ILE A 546 -20.82 34.73 -40.31
N SER A 547 -21.57 34.90 -39.22
CA SER A 547 -23.02 35.14 -39.28
C SER A 547 -23.36 36.45 -40.00
N THR A 548 -22.59 37.53 -39.75
CA THR A 548 -22.76 38.80 -40.46
C THR A 548 -22.40 38.68 -41.94
N ALA A 549 -21.32 37.98 -42.27
CA ALA A 549 -20.93 37.75 -43.66
C ALA A 549 -22.00 36.95 -44.44
N LEU A 550 -22.59 35.93 -43.83
CA LEU A 550 -23.67 35.14 -44.42
C LEU A 550 -24.95 35.98 -44.64
N LYS A 551 -25.31 36.85 -43.69
CA LYS A 551 -26.45 37.77 -43.84
C LYS A 551 -26.25 38.80 -44.95
N VAL A 552 -25.05 39.37 -45.06
CA VAL A 552 -24.70 40.29 -46.16
C VAL A 552 -24.70 39.55 -47.51
N GLN A 553 -24.40 38.26 -47.52
CA GLN A 553 -24.47 37.45 -48.73
C GLN A 553 -25.93 37.15 -49.12
N GLU A 554 -26.84 36.91 -48.17
CA GLU A 554 -28.28 36.75 -48.41
C GLU A 554 -28.98 38.03 -48.86
N GLU A 555 -28.56 39.22 -48.40
CA GLU A 555 -29.12 40.51 -48.82
C GLU A 555 -28.65 40.98 -50.21
N ASN A 556 -27.64 40.32 -50.80
CA ASN A 556 -27.09 40.62 -52.13
C ASN A 556 -27.56 39.65 -53.23
N TYR A 557 -28.53 38.78 -52.95
CA TYR A 557 -29.14 37.84 -53.93
C TYR A 557 -30.58 38.20 -54.28
#